data_AF-A0AA42RDP3-F1
#
_entry.id   AF-A0AA42RDP3-F1
#
_cell.length_a   1.000
_cell.length_b   1.000
_cell.length_c   1.000
_cell.angle_alpha   90.00
_cell.angle_beta   90.00
_cell.angle_gamma   90.00
#
_symmetry.space_group_name_H-M   'P 1'
#
loop_
_entity.id
_entity.type
_entity.pdbx_description
1 polymer ?
#
loop_
_entity_poly.entity_id
_entity_poly.type
_entity_poly.pdbx_seq_one_letter_code
_entity_poly.pdbx_strand_id
1 'polypeptide(L)'
;ADDQQAGGTLTITADSDPVVDVRLTLSGQVLDTSGKAITHNGEALTWQEVPGSNGHGFQALTASGTLVLTITLPNVPGRIEAHTQATLDYQVTVHTNLDHGVSDNLSLNLPVKVTDSDGSVITGSTTAVITDAADPHLGNDAGISLQEGGASQSLDGQLPVNVGSDRLVSLNFEANQP
;
A
#
# COMPACT_ATOMS: atom_id res chain seq x y z
N ALA A 1 -12.84 5.77 -1.25
CA ALA A 1 -11.40 5.64 -0.96
C ALA A 1 -10.87 4.61 -1.93
N ASP A 2 -9.91 5.00 -2.75
CA ASP A 2 -9.29 4.14 -3.77
C ASP A 2 -8.08 3.42 -3.15
N ASP A 3 -8.34 2.70 -2.06
CA ASP A 3 -7.29 1.99 -1.34
C ASP A 3 -6.88 0.78 -2.17
N GLN A 4 -5.59 0.68 -2.48
CA GLN A 4 -5.06 -0.53 -3.11
C GLN A 4 -4.74 -1.56 -2.03
N GLN A 5 -5.08 -2.82 -2.29
CA GLN A 5 -4.83 -3.91 -1.36
C GLN A 5 -4.01 -5.00 -2.01
N ALA A 6 -3.01 -5.46 -1.27
CA ALA A 6 -2.26 -6.66 -1.59
C ALA A 6 -2.29 -7.59 -0.38
N GLY A 7 -2.23 -8.89 -0.61
CA GLY A 7 -2.23 -9.86 0.46
C GLY A 7 -1.55 -11.14 0.04
N GLY A 8 -1.22 -11.94 1.03
CA GLY A 8 -0.61 -13.24 0.83
C GLY A 8 -0.59 -14.02 2.12
N THR A 9 0.14 -15.12 2.12
CA THR A 9 0.21 -16.01 3.27
C THR A 9 1.64 -16.17 3.74
N LEU A 10 1.76 -16.43 5.04
CA LEU A 10 2.96 -16.84 5.72
C LEU A 10 2.70 -18.22 6.33
N THR A 11 3.57 -19.17 6.03
CA THR A 11 3.48 -20.51 6.58
C THR A 11 4.49 -20.69 7.70
N ILE A 12 4.01 -21.02 8.89
CA ILE A 12 4.82 -21.28 10.08
C ILE A 12 4.73 -22.77 10.42
N THR A 13 5.88 -23.44 10.50
CA THR A 13 5.97 -24.83 10.96
C THR A 13 6.55 -24.83 12.36
N ALA A 14 5.79 -25.37 13.31
CA ALA A 14 6.27 -25.67 14.64
C ALA A 14 6.85 -27.10 14.60
N ASP A 15 8.16 -27.24 14.77
CA ASP A 15 8.81 -28.56 14.72
C ASP A 15 8.77 -29.22 16.10
N SER A 16 9.75 -28.93 16.97
CA SER A 16 9.87 -29.59 18.28
C SER A 16 8.95 -29.02 19.35
N ASP A 17 8.84 -27.68 19.41
CA ASP A 17 8.08 -26.98 20.44
C ASP A 17 6.94 -26.15 19.84
N PRO A 18 5.81 -26.01 20.55
CA PRO A 18 4.71 -25.17 20.10
C PRO A 18 5.12 -23.70 19.99
N VAL A 19 4.71 -23.05 18.90
CA VAL A 19 4.87 -21.59 18.73
C VAL A 19 3.85 -20.87 19.59
N VAL A 20 4.29 -19.86 20.33
CA VAL A 20 3.44 -19.08 21.25
C VAL A 20 3.32 -17.61 20.85
N ASP A 21 4.14 -17.14 19.91
CA ASP A 21 4.15 -15.74 19.48
C ASP A 21 4.68 -15.61 18.04
N VAL A 22 3.99 -14.82 17.21
CA VAL A 22 4.38 -14.49 15.83
C VAL A 22 4.17 -13.01 15.61
N ARG A 23 5.21 -12.26 15.23
CA ARG A 23 5.13 -10.79 15.07
C ARG A 23 5.88 -10.31 13.83
N LEU A 24 5.38 -9.25 13.21
CA LEU A 24 6.17 -8.43 12.31
C LEU A 24 7.18 -7.58 13.11
N THR A 25 8.30 -7.26 12.47
CA THR A 25 9.41 -6.51 13.10
C THR A 25 9.88 -5.33 12.24
N LEU A 26 8.93 -4.68 11.56
CA LEU A 26 9.18 -3.53 10.71
C LEU A 26 9.67 -2.34 11.55
N SER A 27 10.67 -1.61 11.07
CA SER A 27 11.18 -0.42 11.74
C SER A 27 11.97 0.45 10.76
N GLY A 28 12.17 1.72 11.12
CA GLY A 28 12.97 2.65 10.32
C GLY A 28 12.27 3.07 9.03
N GLN A 29 13.07 3.51 8.06
CA GLN A 29 12.57 3.98 6.77
C GLN A 29 11.94 2.82 5.96
N VAL A 30 10.86 3.11 5.24
CA VAL A 30 10.27 2.13 4.32
C VAL A 30 11.11 2.04 3.06
N LEU A 31 11.62 0.84 2.79
CA LEU A 31 12.42 0.52 1.61
C LEU A 31 11.75 -0.58 0.79
N ASP A 32 11.94 -0.55 -0.52
CA ASP A 32 11.61 -1.67 -1.39
C ASP A 32 12.65 -2.81 -1.24
N THR A 33 12.41 -3.94 -1.91
CA THR A 33 13.34 -5.10 -1.89
C THR A 33 14.73 -4.82 -2.49
N SER A 34 14.91 -3.72 -3.22
CA SER A 34 16.21 -3.27 -3.73
C SER A 34 16.96 -2.36 -2.75
N GLY A 35 16.32 -1.98 -1.63
CA GLY A 35 16.85 -1.05 -0.65
C GLY A 35 16.63 0.42 -0.99
N LYS A 36 15.81 0.73 -2.00
CA LYS A 36 15.45 2.10 -2.37
C LYS A 36 14.33 2.60 -1.46
N ALA A 37 14.46 3.83 -0.99
CA ALA A 37 13.44 4.47 -0.18
C ALA A 37 12.15 4.69 -0.99
N ILE A 38 11.04 4.37 -0.35
CA ILE A 38 9.70 4.68 -0.83
C ILE A 38 9.29 6.01 -0.23
N THR A 39 8.76 6.90 -1.07
CA THR A 39 8.31 8.21 -0.64
C THR A 39 6.85 8.45 -1.00
N HIS A 40 6.26 9.44 -0.35
CA HIS A 40 4.98 10.02 -0.74
C HIS A 40 5.21 11.50 -0.99
N ASN A 41 5.02 11.95 -2.23
CA ASN A 41 5.29 13.33 -2.64
C ASN A 41 6.72 13.80 -2.32
N GLY A 42 7.69 12.89 -2.49
CA GLY A 42 9.11 13.12 -2.17
C GLY A 42 9.44 13.04 -0.68
N GLU A 43 8.45 12.86 0.20
CA GLU A 43 8.67 12.71 1.64
C GLU A 43 8.89 11.23 2.00
N ALA A 44 9.96 10.94 2.74
CA ALA A 44 10.29 9.59 3.16
C ALA A 44 9.24 9.02 4.12
N LEU A 45 8.92 7.74 3.93
CA LEU A 45 8.03 7.01 4.83
C LEU A 45 8.83 6.33 5.95
N THR A 46 8.26 6.29 7.15
CA THR A 46 8.83 5.59 8.31
C THR A 46 7.80 4.62 8.88
N TRP A 47 8.25 3.40 9.18
CA TRP A 47 7.45 2.40 9.88
C TRP A 47 7.20 2.79 11.33
N GLN A 48 5.95 2.66 11.75
CA GLN A 48 5.51 2.76 13.12
C GLN A 48 4.59 1.60 13.45
N GLU A 49 4.79 0.94 14.59
CA GLU A 49 3.86 -0.07 15.07
C GLU A 49 2.53 0.58 15.47
N VAL A 50 1.41 -0.04 15.08
CA VAL A 50 0.08 0.38 15.52
C VAL A 50 -0.07 0.04 17.01
N PRO A 51 -0.37 1.03 17.88
CA PRO A 51 -0.48 0.81 19.32
C PRO A 51 -1.47 -0.30 19.66
N GLY A 52 -1.05 -1.24 20.52
CA GLY A 52 -1.88 -2.36 20.95
C GLY A 52 -1.98 -3.52 19.95
N SER A 53 -1.34 -3.43 18.78
CA SER A 53 -1.31 -4.53 17.80
C SER A 53 -0.39 -5.67 18.20
N ASN A 54 0.53 -5.44 19.16
CA ASN A 54 1.52 -6.42 19.61
C ASN A 54 2.40 -6.97 18.47
N GLY A 55 2.82 -6.10 17.54
CA GLY A 55 3.60 -6.47 16.37
C GLY A 55 2.79 -7.09 15.24
N HIS A 56 1.45 -7.09 15.32
CA HIS A 56 0.59 -7.58 14.23
C HIS A 56 0.13 -6.47 13.27
N GLY A 57 0.42 -5.19 13.58
CA GLY A 57 0.00 -4.06 12.77
C GLY A 57 1.08 -2.99 12.69
N PHE A 58 1.40 -2.54 11.48
CA PHE A 58 2.35 -1.47 11.23
C PHE A 58 1.77 -0.48 10.22
N GLN A 59 2.13 0.79 10.39
CA GLN A 59 1.78 1.88 9.51
C GLN A 59 3.02 2.60 9.01
N ALA A 60 2.99 3.04 7.76
CA ALA A 60 3.99 3.87 7.14
C ALA A 60 3.47 5.30 7.10
N LEU A 61 4.18 6.20 7.77
CA LEU A 61 3.83 7.61 7.88
C LEU A 61 4.91 8.47 7.24
N THR A 62 4.48 9.57 6.65
CA THR A 62 5.38 10.69 6.36
C THR A 62 5.76 11.43 7.67
N ALA A 63 6.80 12.27 7.65
CA ALA A 63 7.14 13.12 8.81
C ALA A 63 6.06 14.18 9.09
N SER A 64 5.29 14.56 8.07
CA SER A 64 4.09 15.39 8.17
C SER A 64 2.88 14.68 8.81
N GLY A 65 2.95 13.35 9.01
CA GLY A 65 1.93 12.56 9.69
C GLY A 65 0.85 11.96 8.77
N THR A 66 1.05 11.99 7.45
CA THR A 66 0.15 11.36 6.49
C THR A 66 0.31 9.84 6.55
N LEU A 67 -0.80 9.12 6.77
CA LEU A 67 -0.86 7.67 6.66
C LEU A 67 -0.85 7.26 5.20
N VAL A 68 0.16 6.49 4.81
CA VAL A 68 0.35 6.10 3.41
C VAL A 68 0.11 4.62 3.18
N LEU A 69 0.59 3.77 4.10
CA LEU A 69 0.48 2.32 3.95
C LEU A 69 0.27 1.65 5.31
N THR A 70 -0.57 0.62 5.35
CA THR A 70 -0.80 -0.21 6.53
C THR A 70 -0.48 -1.67 6.22
N ILE A 71 0.17 -2.38 7.14
CA ILE A 71 0.42 -3.83 7.07
C ILE A 71 -0.18 -4.49 8.31
N THR A 72 -0.92 -5.57 8.11
CA THR A 72 -1.52 -6.34 9.21
C THR A 72 -1.34 -7.85 9.06
N LEU A 73 -1.23 -8.53 10.20
CA LEU A 73 -1.49 -9.96 10.36
C LEU A 73 -2.86 -10.11 11.04
N PRO A 74 -3.97 -10.18 10.28
CA PRO A 74 -5.31 -10.10 10.86
C PRO A 74 -5.66 -11.28 11.77
N ASN A 75 -5.14 -12.48 11.47
CA ASN A 75 -5.49 -13.72 12.14
C ASN A 75 -4.23 -14.46 12.61
N VAL A 76 -3.61 -13.97 13.68
CA VAL A 76 -2.49 -14.68 14.32
C VAL A 76 -3.05 -15.65 15.37
N PRO A 77 -2.83 -16.98 15.24
CA PRO A 77 -3.25 -17.93 16.26
C PRO A 77 -2.45 -17.70 17.55
N GLY A 78 -3.12 -17.80 18.71
CA GLY A 78 -2.43 -17.66 20.00
C GLY A 78 -1.45 -18.80 20.30
N ARG A 79 -1.53 -19.91 19.56
CA ARG A 79 -0.62 -21.05 19.66
C ARG A 79 -0.64 -21.89 18.40
N ILE A 80 0.51 -22.42 17.99
CA ILE A 80 0.63 -23.44 16.94
C ILE A 80 1.29 -24.66 17.58
N GLU A 81 0.63 -25.81 17.56
CA GLU A 81 1.11 -27.02 18.23
C GLU A 81 2.38 -27.58 17.59
N ALA A 82 3.23 -28.23 18.39
CA ALA A 82 4.43 -28.91 17.90
C ALA A 82 4.07 -29.94 16.82
N HIS A 83 4.98 -30.13 15.87
CA HIS A 83 4.81 -30.95 14.68
C HIS A 83 3.60 -30.57 13.81
N THR A 84 3.13 -29.32 13.89
CA THR A 84 2.04 -28.82 13.03
C THR A 84 2.48 -27.59 12.25
N GLN A 85 1.62 -27.18 11.33
CA GLN A 85 1.81 -26.01 10.50
C GLN A 85 0.57 -25.13 10.58
N ALA A 86 0.78 -23.82 10.62
CA ALA A 86 -0.27 -22.83 10.46
C ALA A 86 0.06 -21.89 9.30
N THR A 87 -0.98 -21.49 8.58
CA THR A 87 -0.90 -20.48 7.53
C THR A 87 -1.59 -19.22 8.05
N LEU A 88 -0.87 -18.12 8.05
CA LEU A 88 -1.35 -16.81 8.49
C LEU A 88 -1.46 -15.91 7.27
N ASP A 89 -2.57 -15.19 7.15
CA ASP A 89 -2.69 -14.16 6.14
C ASP A 89 -1.91 -12.91 6.56
N TYR A 90 -1.37 -12.19 5.59
CA TYR A 90 -0.98 -10.81 5.74
C TYR A 90 -1.75 -9.95 4.74
N GLN A 91 -2.04 -8.72 5.13
CA GLN A 91 -2.66 -7.72 4.28
C GLN A 91 -1.85 -6.44 4.29
N VAL A 92 -1.61 -5.89 3.11
CA VAL A 92 -1.06 -4.57 2.88
C VAL A 92 -2.13 -3.70 2.25
N THR A 93 -2.29 -2.48 2.75
CA THR A 93 -3.19 -1.48 2.19
C THR A 93 -2.43 -0.20 1.92
N VAL A 94 -2.51 0.30 0.69
CA VAL A 94 -1.99 1.60 0.29
C VAL A 94 -3.17 2.57 0.24
N HIS A 95 -3.10 3.64 1.02
CA HIS A 95 -4.20 4.60 1.21
C HIS A 95 -4.08 5.83 0.30
N THR A 96 -2.92 6.05 -0.30
CA THR A 96 -2.62 7.22 -1.15
C THR A 96 -1.42 6.93 -2.06
N ASN A 97 -1.14 7.85 -2.99
CA ASN A 97 -0.10 7.71 -3.99
C ASN A 97 1.28 7.43 -3.39
N LEU A 98 2.08 6.62 -4.09
CA LEU A 98 3.46 6.28 -3.74
C LEU A 98 4.41 6.70 -4.85
N ASP A 99 5.58 7.23 -4.50
CA ASP A 99 6.67 7.41 -5.45
C ASP A 99 7.61 6.19 -5.36
N HIS A 100 7.26 5.07 -6.00
CA HIS A 100 7.99 3.80 -5.87
C HIS A 100 8.87 3.43 -7.07
N GLY A 101 8.94 4.27 -8.11
CA GLY A 101 9.77 4.05 -9.29
C GLY A 101 8.97 4.11 -10.58
N VAL A 102 9.44 3.38 -11.60
CA VAL A 102 8.80 3.34 -12.94
C VAL A 102 7.99 2.06 -13.17
N SER A 103 7.98 1.14 -12.20
CA SER A 103 7.24 -0.11 -12.29
C SER A 103 6.01 -0.01 -11.41
N ASP A 104 4.89 -0.46 -11.95
CA ASP A 104 3.62 -0.59 -11.23
C ASP A 104 3.72 -1.60 -10.08
N ASN A 105 4.79 -2.40 -9.99
CA ASN A 105 4.97 -3.35 -8.90
C ASN A 105 5.90 -2.78 -7.82
N LEU A 106 5.36 -2.60 -6.62
CA LEU A 106 6.13 -2.34 -5.41
C LEU A 106 6.30 -3.64 -4.61
N SER A 107 7.56 -4.03 -4.35
CA SER A 107 7.88 -5.18 -3.49
C SER A 107 8.43 -4.73 -2.14
N LEU A 108 7.84 -5.25 -1.05
CA LEU A 108 8.24 -4.99 0.34
C LEU A 108 8.69 -6.27 1.02
N ASN A 109 9.80 -6.22 1.75
CA ASN A 109 10.21 -7.30 2.63
C ASN A 109 9.54 -7.16 4.00
N LEU A 110 8.81 -8.19 4.43
CA LEU A 110 8.09 -8.24 5.70
C LEU A 110 8.86 -9.18 6.66
N PRO A 111 9.69 -8.64 7.57
CA PRO A 111 10.42 -9.45 8.53
C PRO A 111 9.49 -9.93 9.64
N VAL A 112 9.56 -11.23 9.91
CA VAL A 112 8.75 -11.91 10.92
C VAL A 112 9.67 -12.51 11.99
N LYS A 113 9.25 -12.39 13.23
CA LYS A 113 9.84 -13.05 14.39
C LYS A 113 8.83 -14.04 14.97
N VAL A 114 9.31 -15.24 15.26
CA VAL A 114 8.54 -16.35 15.85
C VAL A 114 9.22 -16.76 17.15
N THR A 115 8.44 -16.95 18.21
CA THR A 115 8.93 -17.44 19.51
C THR A 115 8.17 -18.71 19.89
N ASP A 116 8.88 -19.74 20.31
CA ASP A 116 8.29 -20.99 20.81
C ASP A 116 8.09 -21.00 22.33
N SER A 117 7.53 -22.09 22.85
CA SER A 117 7.17 -22.21 24.26
C SER A 117 8.35 -22.32 25.23
N ASP A 118 9.57 -22.62 24.75
CA ASP A 118 10.78 -22.63 25.58
C ASP A 118 11.54 -21.28 25.55
N GLY A 119 11.10 -20.37 24.68
CA GLY A 119 11.63 -19.02 24.54
C GLY A 119 12.63 -18.86 23.39
N SER A 120 12.85 -19.90 22.59
CA SER A 120 13.69 -19.83 21.40
C SER A 120 13.03 -18.95 20.34
N VAL A 121 13.86 -18.16 19.66
CA VAL A 121 13.42 -17.17 18.67
C VAL A 121 13.98 -17.50 17.30
N ILE A 122 13.11 -17.51 16.29
CA ILE A 122 13.47 -17.65 14.89
C ILE A 122 12.98 -16.41 14.13
N THR A 123 13.79 -15.91 13.21
CA THR A 123 13.42 -14.80 12.32
C THR A 123 13.39 -15.28 10.88
N GLY A 124 12.41 -14.79 10.11
CA GLY A 124 12.30 -15.01 8.67
C GLY A 124 11.76 -13.76 7.98
N SER A 125 11.53 -13.83 6.68
CA SER A 125 10.82 -12.77 5.96
C SER A 125 9.99 -13.32 4.82
N THR A 126 8.96 -12.57 4.44
CA THR A 126 8.17 -12.80 3.24
C THR A 126 8.15 -11.54 2.38
N THR A 127 7.94 -11.68 1.08
CA THR A 127 7.84 -10.54 0.17
C THR A 127 6.37 -10.28 -0.17
N ALA A 128 5.90 -9.08 0.14
CA ALA A 128 4.62 -8.59 -0.36
C ALA A 128 4.84 -7.85 -1.68
N VAL A 129 4.03 -8.17 -2.69
CA VAL A 129 4.02 -7.46 -3.98
C VAL A 129 2.71 -6.71 -4.08
N ILE A 130 2.80 -5.38 -4.12
CA ILE A 130 1.69 -4.46 -4.34
C ILE A 130 1.76 -4.05 -5.81
N THR A 131 0.63 -4.09 -6.49
CA THR A 131 0.51 -3.61 -7.87
C THR A 131 -0.28 -2.31 -7.85
N ASP A 132 0.30 -1.28 -8.44
CA ASP A 132 -0.26 0.05 -8.58
C ASP A 132 -1.57 0.02 -9.37
N ALA A 133 -2.40 1.04 -9.17
CA ALA A 133 -3.64 1.24 -9.89
C ALA A 133 -3.36 1.74 -11.31
N ALA A 134 -4.42 1.86 -12.12
CA ALA A 134 -4.28 2.37 -13.47
C ALA A 134 -3.94 3.87 -13.48
N ASP A 135 -3.06 4.25 -14.41
CA ASP A 135 -2.69 5.64 -14.67
C ASP A 135 -3.91 6.58 -14.75
N PRO A 136 -3.74 7.87 -14.37
CA PRO A 136 -4.77 8.87 -14.57
C PRO A 136 -5.18 8.97 -16.03
N HIS A 137 -6.48 9.05 -16.29
CA HIS A 137 -7.01 9.23 -17.64
C HIS A 137 -8.15 10.26 -17.67
N LEU A 138 -8.28 10.91 -18.82
CA LEU A 138 -9.43 11.76 -19.11
C LEU A 138 -10.62 10.87 -19.44
N GLY A 139 -11.76 11.16 -18.83
CA GLY A 139 -13.01 10.48 -19.14
C GLY A 139 -13.55 10.90 -20.50
N ASN A 140 -14.59 10.22 -20.97
CA ASN A 140 -15.32 10.62 -22.17
C ASN A 140 -16.00 11.98 -21.95
N ASP A 141 -15.51 13.01 -22.62
CA ASP A 141 -16.19 14.29 -22.75
C ASP A 141 -17.34 14.13 -23.76
N ALA A 142 -18.58 14.41 -23.32
CA ALA A 142 -19.75 14.38 -24.19
C ALA A 142 -19.73 15.53 -25.23
N GLY A 143 -18.80 16.47 -25.08
CA GLY A 143 -18.68 17.66 -25.88
C GLY A 143 -19.81 18.65 -25.61
N ILE A 144 -19.66 19.84 -26.16
CA ILE A 144 -20.72 20.85 -26.18
C ILE A 144 -21.14 21.06 -27.63
N SER A 145 -22.44 21.02 -27.90
CA SER A 145 -22.99 21.36 -29.23
C SER A 145 -23.45 22.82 -29.21
N LEU A 146 -22.90 23.64 -30.10
CA LEU A 146 -23.34 25.01 -30.34
C LEU A 146 -24.24 25.07 -31.58
N GLN A 147 -25.48 25.55 -31.41
CA GLN A 147 -26.34 25.90 -32.53
C GLN A 147 -26.08 27.37 -32.92
N GLU A 148 -25.42 27.60 -34.06
CA GLU A 148 -25.13 28.95 -34.55
C GLU A 148 -26.44 29.69 -34.91
N GLY A 149 -26.66 30.89 -34.33
CA GLY A 149 -27.85 31.70 -34.66
C GLY A 149 -28.34 32.71 -33.59
N GLY A 150 -27.72 32.78 -32.42
CA GLY A 150 -28.06 33.73 -31.34
C GLY A 150 -26.86 34.57 -30.90
N ALA A 151 -27.13 35.76 -30.33
CA ALA A 151 -26.12 36.67 -29.76
C ALA A 151 -25.17 35.96 -28.78
N SER A 152 -23.96 36.50 -28.59
CA SER A 152 -22.85 35.95 -27.78
C SER A 152 -23.30 34.94 -26.71
N GLN A 153 -23.05 33.65 -26.99
CA GLN A 153 -23.37 32.55 -26.10
C GLN A 153 -22.08 32.12 -25.40
N SER A 154 -22.15 31.89 -24.09
CA SER A 154 -21.10 31.23 -23.30
C SER A 154 -21.64 29.87 -22.89
N LEU A 155 -20.87 28.81 -23.14
CA LEU A 155 -21.26 27.44 -22.80
C LEU A 155 -20.23 26.85 -21.84
N ASP A 156 -20.73 26.23 -20.77
CA ASP A 156 -19.91 25.53 -19.79
C ASP A 156 -19.72 24.07 -20.21
N GLY A 157 -18.46 23.66 -20.34
CA GLY A 157 -18.07 22.26 -20.58
C GLY A 157 -17.51 21.64 -19.31
N GLN A 158 -17.61 20.31 -19.21
CA GLN A 158 -16.95 19.56 -18.15
C GLN A 158 -16.10 18.46 -18.77
N LEU A 159 -14.80 18.51 -18.50
CA LEU A 159 -13.87 17.43 -18.80
C LEU A 159 -13.71 16.56 -17.54
N PRO A 160 -14.37 15.38 -17.46
CA PRO A 160 -14.18 14.50 -16.32
C PRO A 160 -12.75 13.97 -16.29
N VAL A 161 -12.14 13.95 -15.11
CA VAL A 161 -10.79 13.41 -14.89
C VAL A 161 -10.86 12.33 -13.81
N ASN A 162 -10.26 11.17 -14.07
CA ASN A 162 -10.09 10.13 -13.09
C ASN A 162 -8.59 9.94 -12.82
N VAL A 163 -8.20 10.05 -11.56
CA VAL A 163 -6.80 10.07 -11.13
C VAL A 163 -6.37 8.79 -10.46
N GLY A 164 -7.33 7.91 -10.13
CA GLY A 164 -7.07 6.71 -9.36
C GLY A 164 -6.28 7.01 -8.08
N SER A 165 -5.29 6.16 -7.82
CA SER A 165 -4.34 6.28 -6.72
C SER A 165 -3.15 7.16 -7.07
N ASP A 166 -3.08 7.68 -8.28
CA ASP A 166 -1.95 8.44 -8.81
C ASP A 166 -2.09 9.94 -8.59
N ARG A 167 -0.93 10.61 -8.58
CA ARG A 167 -0.89 12.07 -8.52
C ARG A 167 -1.05 12.67 -9.91
N LEU A 168 -2.10 13.44 -10.13
CA LEU A 168 -2.12 14.42 -11.21
C LEU A 168 -1.18 15.59 -10.92
N VAL A 169 -0.21 15.81 -11.81
CA VAL A 169 0.74 16.93 -11.68
C VAL A 169 0.22 18.19 -12.38
N SER A 170 -0.36 18.07 -13.57
CA SER A 170 -0.89 19.21 -14.32
C SER A 170 -1.87 18.78 -15.40
N LEU A 171 -2.86 19.62 -15.68
CA LEU A 171 -3.72 19.53 -16.86
C LEU A 171 -3.55 20.81 -17.67
N ASN A 172 -3.06 20.70 -18.91
CA ASN A 172 -2.80 21.84 -19.78
C ASN A 172 -3.85 21.90 -20.89
N PHE A 173 -4.58 23.01 -20.97
CA PHE A 173 -5.49 23.28 -22.09
C PHE A 173 -4.77 24.16 -23.08
N GLU A 174 -4.61 23.69 -24.32
CA GLU A 174 -4.06 24.52 -25.39
C GLU A 174 -5.04 25.65 -25.71
N ALA A 175 -4.53 26.87 -25.89
CA ALA A 175 -5.36 28.05 -26.17
C ALA A 175 -6.14 27.95 -27.51
N ASN A 176 -5.76 26.98 -28.36
CA ASN A 176 -6.41 26.67 -29.63
C ASN A 176 -7.00 25.26 -29.57
N GLN A 177 -7.99 25.06 -28.70
CA GLN A 177 -8.94 23.96 -28.90
C GLN A 177 -9.99 24.43 -29.91
N PRO A 178 -10.28 23.64 -30.97
CA PRO A 178 -11.15 24.05 -32.08
C PRO A 178 -12.59 24.35 -31.66
#